data_AF-A0A1Y3NXN7-F1
#
_entry.id   AF-A0A1Y3NXN7-F1
#
_cell.length_a   1.000
_cell.length_b   1.000
_cell.length_c   1.000
_cell.angle_alpha   90.00
_cell.angle_beta   90.00
_cell.angle_gamma   90.00
#
_symmetry.space_group_name_H-M   'P 1'
#
loop_
_entity.id
_entity.type
_entity.pdbx_description
1 polymer ?
#
loop_
_entity_poly.entity_id
_entity_poly.type
_entity_poly.pdbx_seq_one_letter_code
_entity_poly.pdbx_strand_id
1 'polypeptide(L)'
;MLESRRDPNQLKANRYQSLRNYQPSNIAKAAYKAAAYGLPLGNTGNAKVDKRYSVVSLWSMVAENDVEVDDELTKAQRKLRDLKARISAQSKRNFTLERDVRYLDSRIALLIQNRMALDEQQEVASHLDEIDNTVGTMPDDRKRQLYGNLFFMLQSEPKHIASLARLVSLSEIDTLLQTVMFTIYGNQYESREEHLLLTMFQNVLSAQFESSTDFGSLLRANTPVSRMMTTYTRRGPGQTYLKNVLSERINNLIDHKDLDLEINPLKVYEQMIKDIEEETGKPCDLPKGITQEAAQENVDVQAIIAPRLNMLMEITGSFLSTIISSINQVPYGIRWICKQIRSLTKIFNFNIVT
;
A
#
# COMPACT_ATOMS: atom_id res chain seq x y z
N MET A 1 37.72 6.35 -8.54
CA MET A 1 38.25 6.18 -9.92
C MET A 1 37.14 6.47 -10.90
N LEU A 2 37.50 7.16 -11.97
CA LEU A 2 36.68 7.85 -12.98
C LEU A 2 35.54 7.06 -13.66
N GLU A 3 34.61 7.87 -14.18
CA GLU A 3 33.29 7.63 -14.79
C GLU A 3 33.17 6.55 -15.88
N SER A 4 31.95 6.03 -16.04
CA SER A 4 31.32 6.07 -17.37
C SER A 4 29.79 6.19 -17.26
N ARG A 5 29.30 7.44 -17.21
CA ARG A 5 27.91 7.78 -17.54
C ARG A 5 27.70 7.46 -19.02
N ARG A 6 26.90 6.44 -19.35
CA ARG A 6 26.48 6.19 -20.73
C ARG A 6 25.48 7.28 -21.15
N ASP A 7 25.86 8.01 -22.18
CA ASP A 7 25.14 9.14 -22.74
C ASP A 7 23.84 8.66 -23.43
N PRO A 8 22.63 9.11 -23.02
CA PRO A 8 21.36 8.68 -23.60
C PRO A 8 21.21 9.00 -25.10
N ASN A 9 22.04 9.91 -25.64
CA ASN A 9 22.10 10.19 -27.07
C ASN A 9 22.82 9.09 -27.88
N GLN A 10 23.76 8.35 -27.29
CA GLN A 10 24.42 7.21 -27.95
C GLN A 10 23.49 6.00 -28.10
N LEU A 11 22.62 5.74 -27.12
CA LEU A 11 21.61 4.68 -27.18
C LEU A 11 20.57 4.93 -28.28
N LYS A 12 20.16 6.19 -28.48
CA LYS A 12 19.30 6.57 -29.60
C LYS A 12 20.04 6.45 -30.94
N ALA A 13 21.28 6.94 -31.03
CA ALA A 13 22.08 6.85 -32.25
C ALA A 13 22.29 5.39 -32.72
N ASN A 14 22.61 4.47 -31.80
CA ASN A 14 22.76 3.04 -32.12
C ASN A 14 21.46 2.36 -32.56
N ARG A 15 20.32 2.78 -32.00
CA ARG A 15 18.99 2.27 -32.39
C ARG A 15 18.61 2.74 -33.80
N TYR A 16 18.93 3.99 -34.16
CA TYR A 16 18.71 4.50 -35.52
C TYR A 16 19.73 3.96 -36.55
N GLN A 17 20.96 3.65 -36.15
CA GLN A 17 21.94 2.96 -36.99
C GLN A 17 21.53 1.51 -37.31
N SER A 18 20.98 0.78 -36.34
CA SER A 18 20.48 -0.59 -36.55
C SER A 18 19.29 -0.65 -37.51
N LEU A 19 18.43 0.37 -37.50
CA LEU A 19 17.31 0.51 -38.45
C LEU A 19 17.79 0.91 -39.86
N ARG A 20 18.87 1.70 -39.99
CA ARG A 20 19.44 2.09 -41.29
C ARG A 20 20.14 0.94 -42.03
N ASN A 21 20.67 -0.03 -41.30
CA ASN A 21 21.35 -1.21 -41.86
C ASN A 21 20.43 -2.43 -41.99
N TYR A 22 19.14 -2.30 -41.68
CA TYR A 22 18.18 -3.38 -41.85
C TYR A 22 17.86 -3.59 -43.34
N GLN A 23 18.46 -4.62 -43.93
CA GLN A 23 18.09 -5.14 -45.24
C GLN A 23 17.04 -6.25 -45.03
N PRO A 24 15.76 -6.01 -45.36
CA PRO A 24 14.74 -7.04 -45.20
C PRO A 24 15.04 -8.19 -46.16
N SER A 25 14.94 -9.43 -45.66
CA SER A 25 15.12 -10.64 -46.47
C SER A 25 14.15 -10.65 -47.65
N ASN A 26 14.51 -11.33 -48.75
CA ASN A 26 13.67 -11.43 -49.94
C ASN A 26 12.27 -11.99 -49.64
N ILE A 27 12.15 -12.82 -48.60
CA ILE A 27 10.90 -13.39 -48.10
C ILE A 27 10.08 -12.36 -47.34
N ALA A 28 10.69 -11.52 -46.50
CA ALA A 28 10.00 -10.44 -45.81
C ALA A 28 9.45 -9.39 -46.79
N LYS A 29 10.20 -9.09 -47.87
CA LYS A 29 9.72 -8.23 -48.98
C LYS A 29 8.55 -8.88 -49.73
N ALA A 30 8.61 -10.18 -50.00
CA ALA A 30 7.55 -10.91 -50.68
C ALA A 30 6.27 -10.99 -49.82
N ALA A 31 6.40 -11.23 -48.52
CA ALA A 31 5.29 -11.29 -47.57
C ALA A 31 4.60 -9.93 -47.39
N TYR A 32 5.37 -8.84 -47.29
CA TYR A 32 4.81 -7.48 -47.22
C TYR A 32 4.05 -7.11 -48.50
N LYS A 33 4.59 -7.48 -49.67
CA LYS A 33 3.93 -7.23 -50.96
C LYS A 33 2.69 -8.11 -51.17
N ALA A 34 2.69 -9.35 -50.67
CA ALA A 34 1.53 -10.24 -50.72
C ALA A 34 0.41 -9.79 -49.77
N ALA A 35 0.74 -9.30 -48.57
CA ALA A 35 -0.21 -8.76 -47.61
C ALA A 35 -0.86 -7.45 -48.08
N ALA A 36 -0.11 -6.58 -48.77
CA ALA A 36 -0.63 -5.31 -49.28
C ALA A 36 -1.59 -5.47 -50.48
N TYR A 37 -1.49 -6.55 -51.24
CA TYR A 37 -2.28 -6.78 -52.45
C TYR A 37 -3.20 -8.01 -52.40
N GLY A 38 -3.30 -8.69 -51.24
CA GLY A 38 -4.23 -9.80 -51.02
C GLY A 38 -4.05 -11.01 -51.94
N LEU A 39 -2.84 -11.25 -52.44
CA LEU A 39 -2.54 -12.32 -53.40
C LEU A 39 -1.84 -13.53 -52.73
N PRO A 40 -2.25 -14.77 -53.02
CA PRO A 40 -1.55 -15.97 -52.55
C PRO A 40 -0.24 -16.20 -53.32
N LEU A 41 0.83 -16.54 -52.59
CA LEU A 41 2.11 -16.99 -53.16
C LEU A 41 2.01 -18.48 -53.56
N GLY A 42 2.06 -18.78 -54.87
CA GLY A 42 2.15 -20.15 -55.43
C GLY A 42 3.54 -20.46 -55.98
N ASN A 43 3.87 -21.64 -56.55
CA ASN A 43 3.29 -22.98 -56.64
C ASN A 43 4.36 -23.85 -57.35
N THR A 44 4.60 -25.10 -56.94
CA THR A 44 4.88 -26.21 -57.89
C THR A 44 4.53 -27.55 -57.24
N GLY A 45 3.68 -28.34 -57.91
CA GLY A 45 3.57 -29.79 -57.70
C GLY A 45 2.38 -30.33 -56.89
N ASN A 46 1.25 -30.57 -57.58
CA ASN A 46 0.20 -31.57 -57.30
C ASN A 46 -0.12 -31.98 -55.86
N ALA A 47 -1.16 -31.37 -55.27
CA ALA A 47 -2.34 -32.04 -54.69
C ALA A 47 -3.22 -30.98 -54.00
N LYS A 48 -4.52 -30.97 -54.29
CA LYS A 48 -5.50 -30.08 -53.65
C LYS A 48 -5.59 -30.42 -52.15
N VAL A 49 -4.91 -29.64 -51.30
CA VAL A 49 -5.24 -29.48 -49.89
C VAL A 49 -5.19 -27.98 -49.58
N ASP A 50 -6.35 -27.43 -49.25
CA ASP A 50 -6.57 -26.03 -48.95
C ASP A 50 -5.91 -25.67 -47.60
N LYS A 51 -4.59 -25.40 -47.60
CA LYS A 51 -3.86 -24.96 -46.39
C LYS A 51 -4.01 -23.46 -46.19
N ARG A 52 -5.16 -23.05 -45.67
CA ARG A 52 -5.28 -21.75 -44.99
C ARG A 52 -4.53 -21.85 -43.66
N TYR A 53 -3.31 -21.32 -43.61
CA TYR A 53 -2.61 -21.16 -42.35
C TYR A 53 -3.38 -20.18 -41.47
N SER A 54 -3.89 -20.67 -40.34
CA SER A 54 -4.46 -19.83 -39.28
C SER A 54 -3.41 -18.81 -38.83
N VAL A 55 -3.83 -17.61 -38.49
CA VAL A 55 -2.96 -16.58 -37.88
C VAL A 55 -2.15 -17.17 -36.71
N VAL A 56 -2.74 -18.10 -35.95
CA VAL A 56 -2.07 -18.85 -34.86
C VAL A 56 -0.88 -19.69 -35.36
N SER A 57 -0.99 -20.32 -36.53
CA SER A 57 0.10 -21.11 -37.13
C SER A 57 1.24 -20.24 -37.67
N LEU A 58 0.95 -19.02 -38.11
CA LEU A 58 1.96 -18.03 -38.49
C LEU A 58 2.69 -17.46 -37.26
N TRP A 59 1.97 -17.20 -36.16
CA TRP A 59 2.59 -16.82 -34.88
C TRP A 59 3.49 -17.93 -34.32
N SER A 60 3.11 -19.20 -34.49
CA SER A 60 3.93 -20.35 -34.10
C SER A 60 5.25 -20.42 -34.88
N MET A 61 5.24 -20.15 -36.19
CA MET A 61 6.45 -20.16 -37.02
C MET A 61 7.38 -18.96 -36.77
N VAL A 62 6.82 -17.83 -36.33
CA VAL A 62 7.61 -16.66 -35.89
C VAL A 62 8.24 -16.94 -34.52
N ALA A 63 7.51 -17.58 -33.60
CA ALA A 63 8.04 -18.01 -32.31
C ALA A 63 9.17 -19.05 -32.43
N GLU A 64 9.14 -19.89 -33.46
CA GLU A 64 10.21 -20.88 -33.73
C GLU A 64 11.52 -20.27 -34.26
N ASN A 65 11.54 -19.02 -34.72
CA ASN A 65 12.77 -18.34 -35.21
C ASN A 65 13.33 -17.28 -34.24
N ASP A 66 12.68 -17.04 -33.09
CA ASP A 66 13.15 -16.13 -32.02
C ASP A 66 13.99 -16.84 -30.92
N VAL A 67 14.42 -18.08 -31.19
CA VAL A 67 14.80 -19.08 -30.19
C VAL A 67 16.13 -18.81 -29.43
N GLU A 68 16.90 -17.78 -29.77
CA GLU A 68 18.16 -17.48 -29.04
C GLU A 68 18.14 -16.22 -28.16
N VAL A 69 17.15 -15.32 -28.29
CA VAL A 69 17.11 -14.07 -27.49
C VAL A 69 16.24 -14.20 -26.23
N ASP A 70 15.47 -15.28 -26.10
CA ASP A 70 14.41 -15.41 -25.09
C ASP A 70 14.81 -16.20 -23.82
N ASP A 71 15.90 -16.96 -23.80
CA ASP A 71 16.15 -17.92 -22.71
C ASP A 71 16.42 -17.25 -21.34
N GLU A 72 17.29 -16.24 -21.27
CA GLU A 72 17.57 -15.53 -19.99
C GLU A 72 16.43 -14.61 -19.54
N LEU A 73 15.81 -13.87 -20.48
CA LEU A 73 14.70 -12.99 -20.16
C LEU A 73 13.47 -13.80 -19.71
N THR A 74 13.14 -14.88 -20.39
CA THR A 74 12.05 -15.77 -19.99
C THR A 74 12.35 -16.50 -18.69
N LYS A 75 13.59 -16.93 -18.44
CA LYS A 75 14.01 -17.48 -17.13
C LYS A 75 13.84 -16.44 -16.02
N ALA A 76 14.27 -15.19 -16.24
CA ALA A 76 14.11 -14.11 -15.27
C ALA A 76 12.64 -13.77 -15.01
N GLN A 77 11.80 -13.73 -16.05
CA GLN A 77 10.36 -13.50 -15.92
C GLN A 77 9.65 -14.64 -15.19
N ARG A 78 10.00 -15.90 -15.45
CA ARG A 78 9.47 -17.06 -14.70
C ARG A 78 9.85 -16.98 -13.22
N LYS A 79 11.13 -16.75 -12.92
CA LYS A 79 11.60 -16.54 -11.54
C LYS A 79 10.87 -15.40 -10.84
N LEU A 80 10.65 -14.28 -11.53
CA LEU A 80 9.90 -13.15 -11.00
C LEU A 80 8.45 -13.54 -10.70
N ARG A 81 7.79 -14.27 -11.61
CA ARG A 81 6.41 -14.74 -11.42
C ARG A 81 6.29 -15.70 -10.23
N ASP A 82 7.22 -16.64 -10.09
CA ASP A 82 7.26 -17.58 -8.97
C ASP A 82 7.51 -16.86 -7.65
N LEU A 83 8.42 -15.89 -7.64
CA LEU A 83 8.70 -15.08 -6.46
C LEU A 83 7.47 -14.26 -6.06
N LYS A 84 6.80 -13.60 -7.02
CA LYS A 84 5.54 -12.89 -6.78
C LYS A 84 4.47 -13.81 -6.18
N ALA A 85 4.27 -14.99 -6.76
CA ALA A 85 3.29 -15.96 -6.25
C ALA A 85 3.62 -16.40 -4.81
N ARG A 86 4.90 -16.68 -4.51
CA ARG A 86 5.35 -17.03 -3.16
C ARG A 86 5.14 -15.89 -2.17
N ILE A 87 5.48 -14.66 -2.53
CA ILE A 87 5.29 -13.50 -1.65
C ILE A 87 3.80 -13.26 -1.43
N SER A 88 2.94 -13.36 -2.46
CA SER A 88 1.50 -13.23 -2.29
C SER A 88 0.91 -14.30 -1.38
N ALA A 89 1.33 -15.56 -1.53
CA ALA A 89 0.92 -16.65 -0.64
C ALA A 89 1.35 -16.40 0.82
N GLN A 90 2.59 -15.95 1.03
CA GLN A 90 3.08 -15.62 2.37
C GLN A 90 2.40 -14.38 2.95
N SER A 91 2.11 -13.36 2.13
CA SER A 91 1.37 -12.17 2.55
C SER A 91 -0.02 -12.54 3.05
N LYS A 92 -0.70 -13.46 2.35
CA LYS A 92 -2.02 -13.96 2.78
C LYS A 92 -1.95 -14.75 4.08
N ARG A 93 -0.94 -15.61 4.26
CA ARG A 93 -0.71 -16.33 5.53
C ARG A 93 -0.40 -15.38 6.69
N ASN A 94 0.50 -14.43 6.47
CA ASN A 94 0.88 -13.44 7.47
C ASN A 94 -0.34 -12.60 7.87
N PHE A 95 -1.19 -12.23 6.91
CA PHE A 95 -2.44 -11.54 7.20
C PHE A 95 -3.39 -12.36 8.09
N THR A 96 -3.57 -13.66 7.81
CA THR A 96 -4.38 -14.55 8.68
C THR A 96 -3.80 -14.59 10.09
N LEU A 97 -2.48 -14.78 10.22
CA LEU A 97 -1.81 -14.78 11.53
C LEU A 97 -1.96 -13.45 12.26
N GLU A 98 -1.77 -12.32 11.59
CA GLU A 98 -1.97 -10.99 12.18
C GLU A 98 -3.42 -10.76 12.63
N ARG A 99 -4.40 -11.26 11.87
CA ARG A 99 -5.81 -11.20 12.26
C ARG A 99 -6.05 -12.03 13.52
N ASP A 100 -5.50 -13.24 13.57
CA ASP A 100 -5.64 -14.14 14.71
C ASP A 100 -4.94 -13.55 15.95
N VAL A 101 -3.76 -12.92 15.79
CA VAL A 101 -3.08 -12.16 16.84
C VAL A 101 -3.96 -11.01 17.35
N ARG A 102 -4.51 -10.16 16.46
CA ARG A 102 -5.42 -9.07 16.86
C ARG A 102 -6.66 -9.59 17.60
N TYR A 103 -7.20 -10.73 17.17
CA TYR A 103 -8.31 -11.39 17.85
C TYR A 103 -7.92 -11.85 19.26
N LEU A 104 -6.75 -12.47 19.42
CA LEU A 104 -6.22 -12.86 20.71
C LEU A 104 -5.92 -11.64 21.60
N ASP A 105 -5.34 -10.57 21.07
CA ASP A 105 -5.06 -9.33 21.79
C ASP A 105 -6.35 -8.66 22.30
N SER A 106 -7.39 -8.62 21.47
CA SER A 106 -8.70 -8.11 21.89
C SER A 106 -9.30 -8.96 23.02
N ARG A 107 -9.16 -10.29 22.95
CA ARG A 107 -9.60 -11.19 24.02
C ARG A 107 -8.78 -11.03 25.28
N ILE A 108 -7.47 -10.86 25.18
CA ILE A 108 -6.59 -10.60 26.32
C ILE A 108 -6.97 -9.26 26.96
N ALA A 109 -7.22 -8.21 26.18
CA ALA A 109 -7.67 -6.92 26.68
C ALA A 109 -9.02 -7.03 27.43
N LEU A 110 -9.98 -7.78 26.86
CA LEU A 110 -11.26 -8.07 27.52
C LEU A 110 -11.07 -8.91 28.78
N LEU A 111 -10.18 -9.90 28.79
CA LEU A 111 -9.87 -10.71 29.97
C LEU A 111 -9.18 -9.89 31.05
N ILE A 112 -8.34 -8.92 30.69
CA ILE A 112 -7.72 -7.97 31.63
C ILE A 112 -8.80 -7.06 32.21
N GLN A 113 -9.69 -6.51 31.38
CA GLN A 113 -10.86 -5.73 31.84
C GLN A 113 -11.78 -6.56 32.76
N ASN A 114 -12.10 -7.80 32.38
CA ASN A 114 -12.94 -8.69 33.17
C ASN A 114 -12.25 -9.19 34.44
N ARG A 115 -10.91 -9.30 34.46
CA ARG A 115 -10.14 -9.60 35.67
C ARG A 115 -10.07 -8.41 36.63
N MET A 116 -10.28 -7.18 36.14
CA MET A 116 -10.53 -6.01 36.99
C MET A 116 -11.98 -5.94 37.50
N ALA A 117 -12.92 -6.64 36.86
CA ALA A 117 -14.35 -6.72 37.22
C ALA A 117 -14.72 -8.13 37.73
N LEU A 118 -14.09 -8.54 38.84
CA LEU A 118 -14.22 -9.88 39.43
C LEU A 118 -15.58 -10.24 40.05
N ASP A 119 -16.66 -9.47 39.83
CA ASP A 119 -17.98 -9.71 40.46
C ASP A 119 -19.15 -10.00 39.52
N GLU A 120 -19.02 -9.93 38.19
CA GLU A 120 -20.16 -10.17 37.28
C GLU A 120 -19.79 -11.13 36.13
N GLN A 121 -19.49 -12.38 36.50
CA GLN A 121 -19.05 -13.45 35.58
C GLN A 121 -20.17 -14.12 34.76
N GLN A 122 -21.43 -13.71 34.88
CA GLN A 122 -22.56 -14.47 34.33
C GLN A 122 -22.99 -14.06 32.90
N GLU A 123 -22.67 -12.86 32.42
CA GLU A 123 -23.15 -12.37 31.11
C GLU A 123 -22.17 -12.59 29.94
N VAL A 124 -20.87 -12.72 30.21
CA VAL A 124 -19.86 -12.89 29.14
C VAL A 124 -19.88 -14.30 28.54
N ALA A 125 -20.29 -15.31 29.33
CA ALA A 125 -20.42 -16.69 28.84
C ALA A 125 -21.52 -16.84 27.78
N SER A 126 -22.61 -16.07 27.85
CA SER A 126 -23.71 -16.13 26.88
C SER A 126 -23.37 -15.51 25.52
N HIS A 127 -22.44 -14.55 25.45
CA HIS A 127 -22.00 -13.96 24.17
C HIS A 127 -20.86 -14.74 23.49
N LEU A 128 -20.27 -15.73 24.17
CA LEU A 128 -19.21 -16.59 23.61
C LEU A 128 -19.76 -17.70 22.70
N ASP A 129 -21.05 -18.01 22.79
CA ASP A 129 -21.71 -19.01 21.93
C ASP A 129 -22.28 -18.44 20.62
N GLU A 130 -22.26 -17.11 20.42
CA GLU A 130 -22.80 -16.45 19.22
C GLU A 130 -21.76 -16.14 18.14
N ILE A 131 -20.46 -16.34 18.39
CA ILE A 131 -19.43 -16.27 17.33
C ILE A 131 -19.41 -17.60 16.60
N ASP A 132 -20.44 -17.74 15.77
CA ASP A 132 -20.58 -18.57 14.59
C ASP A 132 -19.33 -19.41 14.22
N ASN A 133 -19.18 -20.54 14.92
CA ASN A 133 -18.42 -21.70 14.46
C ASN A 133 -19.24 -22.51 13.44
N THR A 134 -20.10 -21.89 12.62
CA THR A 134 -20.48 -22.55 11.37
C THR A 134 -19.26 -22.53 10.47
N VAL A 135 -18.48 -23.61 10.57
CA VAL A 135 -17.74 -24.12 9.42
C VAL A 135 -18.81 -24.41 8.37
N GLY A 136 -19.18 -23.38 7.61
CA GLY A 136 -20.25 -23.45 6.64
C GLY A 136 -20.00 -24.65 5.75
N THR A 137 -20.98 -25.55 5.69
CA THR A 137 -20.95 -26.73 4.82
C THR A 137 -20.44 -26.31 3.45
N MET A 138 -19.36 -26.93 2.97
CA MET A 138 -18.76 -26.56 1.69
C MET A 138 -19.88 -26.53 0.64
N PRO A 139 -20.05 -25.42 -0.09
CA PRO A 139 -21.15 -25.29 -1.03
C PRO A 139 -21.10 -26.43 -2.05
N ASP A 140 -22.27 -27.01 -2.36
CA ASP A 140 -22.46 -27.94 -3.45
C ASP A 140 -21.86 -27.39 -4.76
N ASP A 141 -21.41 -28.26 -5.68
CA ASP A 141 -20.63 -27.88 -6.87
C ASP A 141 -21.37 -26.82 -7.72
N ARG A 142 -22.70 -26.92 -7.80
CA ARG A 142 -23.53 -25.90 -8.45
C ARG A 142 -23.45 -24.54 -7.74
N LYS A 143 -23.52 -24.52 -6.40
CA LYS A 143 -23.39 -23.28 -5.61
C LYS A 143 -21.99 -22.71 -5.73
N ARG A 144 -20.95 -23.55 -5.71
CA ARG A 144 -19.56 -23.12 -5.92
C ARG A 144 -19.38 -22.45 -7.28
N GLN A 145 -19.98 -22.99 -8.34
CA GLN A 145 -19.92 -22.36 -9.66
C GLN A 145 -20.67 -21.01 -9.72
N LEU A 146 -21.84 -20.92 -9.07
CA LEU A 146 -22.57 -19.64 -8.96
C LEU A 146 -21.78 -18.59 -8.18
N TYR A 147 -21.16 -18.96 -7.06
CA TYR A 147 -20.26 -18.08 -6.31
C TYR A 147 -19.01 -17.71 -7.13
N GLY A 148 -18.47 -18.65 -7.90
CA GLY A 148 -17.37 -18.38 -8.84
C GLY A 148 -17.74 -17.30 -9.84
N ASN A 149 -18.92 -17.39 -10.45
CA ASN A 149 -19.43 -16.37 -11.37
C ASN A 149 -19.65 -15.02 -10.66
N LEU A 150 -20.20 -15.04 -9.44
CA LEU A 150 -20.39 -13.83 -8.63
C LEU A 150 -19.05 -13.13 -8.35
N PHE A 151 -18.06 -13.86 -7.84
CA PHE A 151 -16.75 -13.29 -7.52
C PHE A 151 -16.00 -12.84 -8.79
N PHE A 152 -16.18 -13.53 -9.91
CA PHE A 152 -15.65 -13.08 -11.19
C PHE A 152 -16.24 -11.72 -11.61
N MET A 153 -17.55 -11.54 -11.46
CA MET A 153 -18.22 -10.26 -11.73
C MET A 153 -17.78 -9.17 -10.76
N LEU A 154 -17.71 -9.46 -9.46
CA LEU A 154 -17.23 -8.51 -8.45
C LEU A 154 -15.79 -8.07 -8.70
N GLN A 155 -14.93 -9.00 -9.11
CA GLN A 155 -13.53 -8.71 -9.42
C GLN A 155 -13.40 -7.88 -10.71
N SER A 156 -14.15 -8.26 -11.75
CA SER A 156 -14.07 -7.65 -13.09
C SER A 156 -14.76 -6.28 -13.19
N GLU A 157 -15.76 -6.02 -12.36
CA GLU A 157 -16.51 -4.76 -12.33
C GLU A 157 -16.40 -4.07 -10.95
N PRO A 158 -15.32 -3.29 -10.70
CA PRO A 158 -15.05 -2.60 -9.44
C PRO A 158 -16.18 -1.70 -8.91
N LYS A 159 -17.08 -1.26 -9.79
CA LYS A 159 -18.24 -0.41 -9.46
C LYS A 159 -19.17 -1.04 -8.42
N HIS A 160 -19.33 -2.37 -8.43
CA HIS A 160 -20.24 -3.06 -7.49
C HIS A 160 -19.71 -2.98 -6.06
N ILE A 161 -18.42 -3.29 -5.89
CA ILE A 161 -17.74 -3.21 -4.59
C ILE A 161 -17.67 -1.75 -4.12
N ALA A 162 -17.42 -0.80 -5.04
CA ALA A 162 -17.40 0.61 -4.71
C ALA A 162 -18.76 1.12 -4.19
N SER A 163 -19.87 0.69 -4.80
CA SER A 163 -21.21 0.98 -4.30
C SER A 163 -21.46 0.35 -2.94
N LEU A 164 -21.06 -0.91 -2.74
CA LEU A 164 -21.19 -1.59 -1.45
C LEU A 164 -20.42 -0.86 -0.34
N ALA A 165 -19.18 -0.44 -0.60
CA ALA A 165 -18.36 0.29 0.36
C ALA A 165 -18.96 1.63 0.82
N ARG A 166 -19.89 2.21 0.05
CA ARG A 166 -20.64 3.42 0.43
C ARG A 166 -21.92 3.13 1.20
N LEU A 167 -22.50 1.95 1.03
CA LEU A 167 -23.77 1.55 1.66
C LEU A 167 -23.57 0.87 3.01
N VAL A 168 -22.39 0.28 3.23
CA VAL A 168 -22.06 -0.45 4.45
C VAL A 168 -21.82 0.50 5.62
N SER A 169 -22.26 0.07 6.82
CA SER A 169 -22.09 0.81 8.06
C SER A 169 -20.61 0.92 8.49
N LEU A 170 -20.29 1.88 9.36
CA LEU A 170 -18.92 2.03 9.87
C LEU A 170 -18.44 0.85 10.74
N SER A 171 -19.35 0.02 11.27
CA SER A 171 -19.00 -1.20 12.02
C SER A 171 -18.61 -2.35 11.10
N GLU A 172 -19.18 -2.42 9.90
CA GLU A 172 -19.00 -3.54 8.97
C GLU A 172 -17.95 -3.27 7.88
N ILE A 173 -17.65 -2.00 7.65
CA ILE A 173 -16.76 -1.57 6.57
C ILE A 173 -15.37 -2.20 6.68
N ASP A 174 -14.84 -2.35 7.89
CA ASP A 174 -13.52 -2.96 8.07
C ASP A 174 -13.55 -4.40 7.56
N THR A 175 -14.57 -5.20 7.91
CA THR A 175 -14.74 -6.57 7.42
C THR A 175 -14.84 -6.65 5.90
N LEU A 176 -15.61 -5.73 5.28
CA LEU A 176 -15.69 -5.62 3.83
C LEU A 176 -14.31 -5.32 3.22
N LEU A 177 -13.62 -4.31 3.73
CA LEU A 177 -12.32 -3.87 3.21
C LEU A 177 -11.25 -4.95 3.35
N GLN A 178 -11.26 -5.69 4.45
CA GLN A 178 -10.38 -6.84 4.65
C GLN A 178 -10.64 -7.91 3.57
N THR A 179 -11.90 -8.23 3.31
CA THR A 179 -12.30 -9.19 2.26
C THR A 179 -11.87 -8.71 0.87
N VAL A 180 -12.10 -7.44 0.55
CA VAL A 180 -11.75 -6.85 -0.74
C VAL A 180 -10.23 -6.81 -0.95
N MET A 181 -9.46 -6.33 0.02
CA MET A 181 -8.02 -6.10 -0.14
C MET A 181 -7.15 -7.34 0.00
N PHE A 182 -7.59 -8.35 0.76
CA PHE A 182 -6.79 -9.56 1.04
C PHE A 182 -7.36 -10.84 0.42
N THR A 183 -8.63 -10.84 0.00
CA THR A 183 -9.27 -12.01 -0.63
C THR A 183 -9.59 -11.78 -2.10
N ILE A 184 -10.34 -10.72 -2.45
CA ILE A 184 -10.76 -10.45 -3.84
C ILE A 184 -9.61 -9.90 -4.69
N TYR A 185 -8.85 -8.95 -4.14
CA TYR A 185 -7.66 -8.33 -4.74
C TYR A 185 -6.40 -8.60 -3.90
N GLY A 186 -6.32 -9.81 -3.34
CA GLY A 186 -5.26 -10.20 -2.41
C GLY A 186 -3.88 -10.32 -3.05
N ASN A 187 -3.79 -10.45 -4.38
CA ASN A 187 -2.52 -10.57 -5.07
C ASN A 187 -1.92 -9.19 -5.38
N GLN A 188 -1.35 -8.55 -4.35
CA GLN A 188 -0.78 -7.20 -4.41
C GLN A 188 0.40 -7.01 -5.39
N TYR A 189 0.93 -8.09 -5.99
CA TYR A 189 2.01 -8.03 -7.00
C TYR A 189 1.53 -8.36 -8.42
N GLU A 190 0.25 -8.71 -8.57
CA GLU A 190 -0.41 -8.88 -9.86
C GLU A 190 -0.95 -7.53 -10.33
N SER A 191 -0.45 -7.06 -11.48
CA SER A 191 -0.75 -5.73 -12.00
C SER A 191 -2.23 -5.57 -12.32
N ARG A 192 -2.90 -6.65 -12.74
CA ARG A 192 -4.35 -6.64 -13.01
C ARG A 192 -5.17 -6.41 -11.74
N GLU A 193 -4.92 -7.18 -10.68
CA GLU A 193 -5.67 -7.04 -9.41
C GLU A 193 -5.42 -5.69 -8.75
N GLU A 194 -4.16 -5.24 -8.77
CA GLU A 194 -3.80 -3.92 -8.24
C GLU A 194 -4.49 -2.80 -9.02
N HIS A 195 -4.55 -2.88 -10.34
CA HIS A 195 -5.28 -1.92 -11.16
C HIS A 195 -6.76 -1.87 -10.80
N LEU A 196 -7.43 -3.03 -10.71
CA LEU A 196 -8.84 -3.13 -10.38
C LEU A 196 -9.15 -2.58 -8.97
N LEU A 197 -8.29 -2.86 -8.00
CA LEU A 197 -8.40 -2.29 -6.66
C LEU A 197 -8.26 -0.77 -6.67
N LEU A 198 -7.28 -0.23 -7.39
CA LEU A 198 -7.12 1.23 -7.52
C LEU A 198 -8.33 1.86 -8.22
N THR A 199 -8.90 1.20 -9.24
CA THR A 199 -10.15 1.65 -9.89
C THR A 199 -11.34 1.62 -8.92
N MET A 200 -11.46 0.60 -8.06
CA MET A 200 -12.47 0.58 -6.99
C MET A 200 -12.32 1.80 -6.08
N PHE A 201 -11.08 2.10 -5.64
CA PHE A 201 -10.78 3.29 -4.85
C PHE A 201 -11.18 4.58 -5.55
N GLN A 202 -10.91 4.70 -6.85
CA GLN A 202 -11.32 5.85 -7.65
C GLN A 202 -12.82 6.07 -7.57
N ASN A 203 -13.61 5.01 -7.77
CA ASN A 203 -15.06 5.10 -7.81
C ASN A 203 -15.63 5.50 -6.46
N VAL A 204 -15.08 4.97 -5.36
CA VAL A 204 -15.50 5.37 -4.01
C VAL A 204 -15.14 6.83 -3.76
N LEU A 205 -13.90 7.23 -4.07
CA LEU A 205 -13.43 8.61 -3.91
C LEU A 205 -14.31 9.59 -4.69
N SER A 206 -14.47 9.40 -6.00
CA SER A 206 -15.28 10.29 -6.84
C SER A 206 -16.69 10.47 -6.30
N ALA A 207 -17.36 9.38 -5.94
CA ALA A 207 -18.71 9.44 -5.42
C ALA A 207 -18.80 10.10 -4.03
N GLN A 208 -17.79 9.93 -3.17
CA GLN A 208 -17.72 10.62 -1.89
C GLN A 208 -17.47 12.13 -2.06
N PHE A 209 -16.61 12.52 -3.00
CA PHE A 209 -16.38 13.92 -3.36
C PHE A 209 -17.64 14.59 -3.92
N GLU A 210 -18.44 13.90 -4.73
CA GLU A 210 -19.72 14.42 -5.24
C GLU A 210 -20.77 14.61 -4.12
N SER A 211 -20.77 13.72 -3.12
CA SER A 211 -21.74 13.76 -2.03
C SER A 211 -21.38 14.70 -0.87
N SER A 212 -20.11 15.12 -0.76
CA SER A 212 -19.62 15.88 0.39
C SER A 212 -19.60 17.37 0.11
N THR A 213 -20.19 18.16 1.00
CA THR A 213 -20.24 19.63 0.90
C THR A 213 -19.00 20.31 1.49
N ASP A 214 -18.27 19.64 2.37
CA ASP A 214 -17.05 20.15 3.01
C ASP A 214 -15.84 19.25 2.76
N PHE A 215 -14.81 19.85 2.15
CA PHE A 215 -13.52 19.21 1.91
C PHE A 215 -12.80 18.84 3.21
N GLY A 216 -12.92 19.68 4.25
CA GLY A 216 -12.26 19.48 5.53
C GLY A 216 -12.78 18.28 6.32
N SER A 217 -13.95 17.74 5.95
CA SER A 217 -14.60 16.57 6.56
C SER A 217 -14.27 15.26 5.86
N LEU A 218 -14.03 15.30 4.54
CA LEU A 218 -13.89 14.13 3.68
C LEU A 218 -12.79 13.14 4.12
N LEU A 219 -11.64 13.69 4.52
CA LEU A 219 -10.46 12.94 4.95
C LEU A 219 -10.30 12.88 6.47
N ARG A 220 -11.31 13.30 7.25
CA ARG A 220 -11.29 13.13 8.71
C ARG A 220 -11.38 11.66 9.09
N ALA A 221 -11.00 11.37 10.34
CA ALA A 221 -11.15 10.06 10.93
C ALA A 221 -12.61 9.57 10.81
N ASN A 222 -12.78 8.27 10.55
CA ASN A 222 -14.06 7.55 10.51
C ASN A 222 -14.94 7.70 9.25
N THR A 223 -14.43 8.19 8.11
CA THR A 223 -15.14 8.03 6.82
C THR A 223 -14.76 6.70 6.14
N PRO A 224 -15.63 6.16 5.25
CA PRO A 224 -15.29 5.01 4.42
C PRO A 224 -13.98 5.16 3.65
N VAL A 225 -13.76 6.35 3.10
CA VAL A 225 -12.53 6.70 2.37
C VAL A 225 -11.31 6.67 3.29
N SER A 226 -11.39 7.25 4.49
CA SER A 226 -10.28 7.24 5.46
C SER A 226 -9.93 5.83 5.93
N ARG A 227 -10.93 4.96 6.17
CA ARG A 227 -10.71 3.55 6.50
C ARG A 227 -10.10 2.76 5.34
N MET A 228 -10.57 3.02 4.12
CA MET A 228 -9.99 2.46 2.90
C MET A 228 -8.51 2.83 2.74
N MET A 229 -8.16 4.10 2.86
CA MET A 229 -6.78 4.55 2.76
C MET A 229 -5.89 3.91 3.83
N THR A 230 -6.35 3.90 5.08
CA THR A 230 -5.63 3.29 6.20
C THR A 230 -5.39 1.79 5.98
N THR A 231 -6.39 1.07 5.48
CA THR A 231 -6.26 -0.37 5.19
C THR A 231 -5.31 -0.62 4.02
N TYR A 232 -5.37 0.21 2.98
CA TYR A 232 -4.49 0.09 1.81
C TYR A 232 -3.02 0.37 2.13
N THR A 233 -2.73 1.44 2.90
CA THR A 233 -1.34 1.78 3.27
C THR A 233 -0.71 0.76 4.22
N ARG A 234 -1.52 -0.04 4.93
CA ARG A 234 -1.07 -1.17 5.74
C ARG A 234 -0.76 -2.43 4.93
N ARG A 235 -0.94 -2.45 3.61
CA ARG A 235 -0.52 -3.59 2.76
C ARG A 235 1.01 -3.67 2.67
N GLY A 236 1.52 -4.81 2.22
CA GLY A 236 2.95 -5.15 2.24
C GLY A 236 3.87 -4.06 1.66
N PRO A 237 3.57 -3.48 0.47
CA PRO A 237 4.37 -2.40 -0.09
C PRO A 237 4.44 -1.14 0.78
N GLY A 238 3.34 -0.75 1.43
CA GLY A 238 3.30 0.43 2.31
C GLY A 238 4.08 0.22 3.59
N GLN A 239 3.93 -0.95 4.22
CA GLN A 239 4.73 -1.33 5.39
C GLN A 239 6.23 -1.38 5.08
N THR A 240 6.59 -2.02 3.96
CA THR A 240 8.00 -2.14 3.54
C THR A 240 8.62 -0.77 3.27
N TYR A 241 7.87 0.13 2.62
CA TYR A 241 8.29 1.52 2.42
C TYR A 241 8.56 2.23 3.75
N LEU A 242 7.60 2.23 4.68
CA LEU A 242 7.78 2.90 5.98
C LEU A 242 8.95 2.31 6.77
N LYS A 243 9.09 0.98 6.75
CA LYS A 243 10.22 0.31 7.40
C LYS A 243 11.54 0.77 6.78
N ASN A 244 11.68 0.75 5.47
CA ASN A 244 12.94 1.13 4.82
C ASN A 244 13.30 2.60 5.04
N VAL A 245 12.31 3.50 5.11
CA VAL A 245 12.54 4.95 5.25
C VAL A 245 12.77 5.37 6.69
N LEU A 246 12.03 4.80 7.64
CA LEU A 246 11.99 5.30 9.03
C LEU A 246 12.78 4.44 10.02
N SER A 247 13.08 3.17 9.71
CA SER A 247 13.69 2.27 10.71
C SER A 247 15.02 2.78 11.24
N GLU A 248 15.89 3.33 10.38
CA GLU A 248 17.18 3.87 10.82
C GLU A 248 17.01 5.01 11.82
N ARG A 249 16.14 5.98 11.52
CA ARG A 249 15.88 7.13 12.40
C ARG A 249 15.21 6.72 13.71
N ILE A 250 14.28 5.76 13.65
CA ILE A 250 13.61 5.21 14.84
C ILE A 250 14.62 4.45 15.70
N ASN A 251 15.46 3.60 15.12
CA ASN A 251 16.46 2.84 15.88
C ASN A 251 17.50 3.76 16.54
N ASN A 252 17.98 4.78 15.81
CA ASN A 252 18.88 5.78 16.39
C ASN A 252 18.25 6.47 17.62
N LEU A 253 16.95 6.76 17.57
CA LEU A 253 16.23 7.34 18.71
C LEU A 253 16.11 6.35 19.88
N ILE A 254 15.82 5.08 19.60
CA ILE A 254 15.71 4.01 20.61
C ILE A 254 17.05 3.77 21.32
N ASP A 255 18.17 3.92 20.63
CA ASP A 255 19.50 3.71 21.18
C ASP A 255 19.88 4.78 22.24
N HIS A 256 19.25 5.96 22.20
CA HIS A 256 19.43 7.02 23.19
C HIS A 256 18.51 6.82 24.41
N LYS A 257 18.88 5.91 25.32
CA LYS A 257 18.08 5.54 26.50
C LYS A 257 17.86 6.67 27.52
N ASP A 258 18.81 7.58 27.64
CA ASP A 258 18.78 8.67 28.62
C ASP A 258 18.23 9.98 28.02
N LEU A 259 17.67 9.93 26.81
CA LEU A 259 17.15 11.10 26.12
C LEU A 259 15.80 11.53 26.70
N ASP A 260 15.77 12.70 27.35
CA ASP A 260 14.55 13.37 27.79
C ASP A 260 14.22 14.54 26.85
N LEU A 261 13.06 14.48 26.20
CA LEU A 261 12.52 15.51 25.30
C LEU A 261 11.30 16.22 25.90
N GLU A 262 11.03 16.09 27.19
CA GLU A 262 9.94 16.81 27.85
C GLU A 262 10.22 18.32 27.86
N ILE A 263 9.29 19.07 27.29
CA ILE A 263 9.35 20.53 27.13
C ILE A 263 8.24 21.24 27.92
N ASN A 264 7.37 20.50 28.61
CA ASN A 264 6.36 21.08 29.47
C ASN A 264 7.00 21.72 30.72
N PRO A 265 6.92 23.05 30.91
CA PRO A 265 7.58 23.74 32.02
C PRO A 265 7.19 23.22 33.40
N LEU A 266 5.92 22.84 33.61
CA LEU A 266 5.46 22.31 34.90
C LEU A 266 6.15 20.99 35.24
N LYS A 267 6.20 20.06 34.29
CA LYS A 267 6.82 18.76 34.51
C LYS A 267 8.33 18.87 34.68
N VAL A 268 8.97 19.75 33.91
CA VAL A 268 10.41 20.01 34.03
C VAL A 268 10.73 20.62 35.39
N TYR A 269 9.91 21.56 35.87
CA TYR A 269 10.06 22.16 37.20
C TYR A 269 9.89 21.12 38.33
N GLU A 270 8.86 20.27 38.25
CA GLU A 270 8.66 19.19 39.20
C GLU A 270 9.81 18.18 39.20
N GLN A 271 10.34 17.84 38.01
CA GLN A 271 11.49 16.94 37.88
C GLN A 271 12.75 17.58 38.46
N MET A 272 13.02 18.86 38.15
CA MET A 272 14.14 19.61 38.69
C MET A 272 14.12 19.64 40.22
N ILE A 273 12.95 19.84 40.85
CA ILE A 273 12.82 19.78 42.31
C ILE A 273 13.17 18.38 42.83
N LYS A 274 12.69 17.32 42.19
CA LYS A 274 12.99 15.93 42.58
C LYS A 274 14.48 15.63 42.47
N ASP A 275 15.10 16.02 41.36
CA ASP A 275 16.52 15.80 41.12
C ASP A 275 17.38 16.51 42.19
N ILE A 276 17.01 17.75 42.56
CA ILE A 276 17.65 18.49 43.65
C ILE A 276 17.43 17.79 45.00
N GLU A 277 16.21 17.34 45.31
CA GLU A 277 15.91 16.63 46.56
C GLU A 277 16.69 15.31 46.68
N GLU A 278 16.84 14.58 45.57
CA GLU A 278 17.60 13.33 45.47
C GLU A 278 19.11 13.57 45.63
N GLU A 279 19.66 14.60 44.99
CA GLU A 279 21.09 14.93 45.06
C GLU A 279 21.49 15.51 46.43
N THR A 280 20.65 16.37 47.01
CA THR A 280 20.96 17.06 48.27
C THR A 280 20.54 16.27 49.51
N GLY A 281 19.66 15.26 49.35
CA GLY A 281 19.08 14.46 50.43
C GLY A 281 18.21 15.27 51.41
N LYS A 282 17.80 16.48 51.01
CA LYS A 282 17.01 17.42 51.82
C LYS A 282 15.85 17.98 50.99
N PRO A 283 14.71 18.33 51.61
CA PRO A 283 13.60 18.98 50.91
C PRO A 283 14.06 20.27 50.24
N CYS A 284 13.61 20.51 49.00
CA CYS A 284 13.93 21.73 48.28
C CYS A 284 13.07 22.89 48.82
N ASP A 285 13.67 24.06 49.01
CA ASP A 285 12.98 25.28 49.47
C ASP A 285 12.10 25.93 48.37
N LEU A 286 12.15 25.41 47.15
CA LEU A 286 11.36 25.90 46.03
C LEU A 286 9.85 25.55 46.19
N PRO A 287 8.93 26.47 45.84
CA PRO A 287 7.50 26.25 46.02
C PRO A 287 6.98 25.11 45.13
N LYS A 288 6.29 24.13 45.74
CA LYS A 288 5.62 23.04 45.01
C LYS A 288 4.23 23.49 44.54
N GLY A 289 3.80 23.02 43.37
CA GLY A 289 2.46 23.30 42.83
C GLY A 289 2.29 24.71 42.25
N ILE A 290 3.33 25.23 41.58
CA ILE A 290 3.26 26.51 40.87
C ILE A 290 2.38 26.42 39.61
N THR A 291 1.96 27.58 39.08
CA THR A 291 1.22 27.65 37.82
C THR A 291 2.16 27.47 36.62
N GLN A 292 1.60 27.19 35.45
CA GLN A 292 2.38 26.96 34.22
C GLN A 292 3.17 28.21 33.81
N GLU A 293 2.60 29.39 34.01
CA GLU A 293 3.22 30.67 33.71
C GLU A 293 4.44 30.91 34.61
N ALA A 294 4.30 30.64 35.91
CA ALA A 294 5.40 30.76 36.86
C ALA A 294 6.53 29.76 36.58
N ALA A 295 6.20 28.54 36.15
CA ALA A 295 7.19 27.54 35.75
C ALA A 295 7.93 27.94 34.46
N GLN A 296 7.21 28.58 33.53
CA GLN A 296 7.77 29.06 32.27
C GLN A 296 8.69 30.27 32.48
N GLU A 297 8.44 31.12 33.46
CA GLU A 297 9.30 32.27 33.80
C GLU A 297 10.57 31.89 34.57
N ASN A 298 10.64 30.67 35.11
CA ASN A 298 11.81 30.20 35.84
C ASN A 298 13.02 30.00 34.91
N VAL A 299 14.14 30.68 35.24
CA VAL A 299 15.36 30.69 34.42
C VAL A 299 16.03 29.32 34.33
N ASP A 300 16.02 28.53 35.41
CA ASP A 300 16.62 27.20 35.44
C ASP A 300 15.80 26.22 34.58
N VAL A 301 14.47 26.29 34.66
CA VAL A 301 13.56 25.52 33.79
C VAL A 301 13.77 25.87 32.33
N GLN A 302 13.89 27.16 31.98
CA GLN A 302 14.20 27.59 30.62
C GLN A 302 15.57 27.06 30.16
N ALA A 303 16.58 27.08 31.03
CA ALA A 303 17.92 26.57 30.73
C ALA A 303 17.93 25.05 30.48
N ILE A 304 17.05 24.29 31.15
CA ILE A 304 16.86 22.85 30.91
C ILE A 304 16.07 22.60 29.62
N ILE A 305 15.02 23.37 29.34
CA ILE A 305 14.18 23.19 28.14
C ILE A 305 14.91 23.57 26.86
N ALA A 306 15.72 24.63 26.87
CA ALA A 306 16.40 25.14 25.67
C ALA A 306 17.19 24.07 24.89
N PRO A 307 18.08 23.26 25.50
CA PRO A 307 18.79 22.19 24.79
C PRO A 307 17.84 21.07 24.31
N ARG A 308 16.80 20.73 25.08
CA ARG A 308 15.80 19.71 24.70
C ARG A 308 15.00 20.14 23.47
N LEU A 309 14.60 21.41 23.41
CA LEU A 309 13.90 21.98 22.27
C LEU A 309 14.77 21.96 21.01
N ASN A 310 16.04 22.34 21.13
CA ASN A 310 16.99 22.27 20.01
C ASN A 310 17.14 20.83 19.49
N MET A 311 17.30 19.87 20.41
CA MET A 311 17.37 18.44 20.06
C MET A 311 16.08 17.96 19.38
N LEU A 312 14.91 18.35 19.89
CA LEU A 312 13.62 17.98 19.31
C LEU A 312 13.46 18.53 17.88
N MET A 313 13.88 19.77 17.65
CA MET A 313 13.90 20.37 16.31
C MET A 313 14.84 19.64 15.37
N GLU A 314 16.03 19.27 15.83
CA GLU A 314 17.00 18.51 15.04
C GLU A 314 16.48 17.12 14.66
N ILE A 315 15.95 16.38 15.64
CA ILE A 315 15.33 15.07 15.42
C ILE A 315 14.18 15.20 14.42
N THR A 316 13.24 16.12 14.67
CA THR A 316 12.06 16.31 13.80
C THR A 316 12.47 16.73 12.39
N GLY A 317 13.45 17.63 12.26
CA GLY A 317 14.01 18.06 10.99
C GLY A 317 14.66 16.91 10.22
N SER A 318 15.38 16.03 10.91
CA SER A 318 15.98 14.82 10.33
C SER A 318 14.93 13.84 9.81
N PHE A 319 13.86 13.59 10.58
CA PHE A 319 12.72 12.77 10.14
C PHE A 319 12.05 13.37 8.91
N LEU A 320 11.75 14.67 8.92
CA LEU A 320 11.09 15.37 7.82
C LEU A 320 11.95 15.32 6.54
N SER A 321 13.24 15.63 6.66
CA SER A 321 14.20 15.57 5.55
C SER A 321 14.27 14.17 4.93
N THR A 322 14.30 13.13 5.79
CA THR A 322 14.31 11.73 5.35
C THR A 322 13.05 11.39 4.56
N ILE A 323 11.86 11.77 5.05
CA ILE A 323 10.57 11.54 4.37
C ILE A 323 10.49 12.29 3.03
N ILE A 324 10.97 13.53 2.97
CA ILE A 324 10.97 14.32 1.73
C ILE A 324 11.95 13.71 0.71
N SER A 325 13.11 13.24 1.16
CA SER A 325 14.10 12.61 0.28
C SER A 325 13.65 11.24 -0.27
N SER A 326 12.70 10.57 0.39
CA SER A 326 12.22 9.23 0.04
C SER A 326 11.07 9.20 -0.97
N ILE A 327 10.68 10.34 -1.58
CA ILE A 327 9.56 10.45 -2.53
C ILE A 327 9.61 9.39 -3.65
N ASN A 328 10.80 9.08 -4.17
CA ASN A 328 10.97 8.11 -5.25
C ASN A 328 10.73 6.66 -4.82
N GLN A 329 10.84 6.38 -3.51
CA GLN A 329 10.63 5.06 -2.92
C GLN A 329 9.16 4.80 -2.59
N VAL A 330 8.30 5.83 -2.62
CA VAL A 330 6.87 5.68 -2.31
C VAL A 330 6.23 4.69 -3.28
N PRO A 331 5.48 3.69 -2.81
CA PRO A 331 4.79 2.72 -3.66
C PRO A 331 3.89 3.41 -4.72
N TYR A 332 3.83 2.82 -5.91
CA TYR A 332 3.08 3.38 -7.04
C TYR A 332 1.61 3.65 -6.68
N GLY A 333 0.92 2.68 -6.08
CA GLY A 333 -0.50 2.84 -5.80
C GLY A 333 -0.80 3.92 -4.76
N ILE A 334 0.09 4.13 -3.77
CA ILE A 334 0.00 5.28 -2.85
C ILE A 334 0.14 6.59 -3.63
N ARG A 335 1.17 6.72 -4.47
CA ARG A 335 1.35 7.91 -5.33
C ARG A 335 0.14 8.15 -6.24
N TRP A 336 -0.43 7.08 -6.77
CA TRP A 336 -1.60 7.14 -7.62
C TRP A 336 -2.84 7.62 -6.87
N ILE A 337 -3.09 7.10 -5.65
CA ILE A 337 -4.20 7.57 -4.80
C ILE A 337 -4.03 9.06 -4.48
N CYS A 338 -2.83 9.49 -4.08
CA CYS A 338 -2.54 10.90 -3.84
C CYS A 338 -2.79 11.77 -5.08
N LYS A 339 -2.43 11.27 -6.28
CA LYS A 339 -2.73 11.94 -7.56
C LYS A 339 -4.24 12.06 -7.78
N GLN A 340 -5.02 11.01 -7.52
CA GLN A 340 -6.47 11.05 -7.66
C GLN A 340 -7.11 12.06 -6.71
N ILE A 341 -6.73 12.04 -5.44
CA ILE A 341 -7.22 13.01 -4.44
C ILE A 341 -6.95 14.43 -4.92
N ARG A 342 -5.70 14.73 -5.31
CA ARG A 342 -5.33 16.06 -5.85
C ARG A 342 -6.17 16.45 -7.07
N SER A 343 -6.45 15.51 -7.97
CA SER A 343 -7.24 15.78 -9.18
C SER A 343 -8.69 16.11 -8.81
N LEU A 344 -9.30 15.33 -7.92
CA LEU A 344 -10.68 15.53 -7.48
C LEU A 344 -10.84 16.85 -6.71
N THR A 345 -9.87 17.23 -5.87
CA THR A 345 -9.88 18.53 -5.18
C THR A 345 -9.87 19.71 -6.15
N LYS A 346 -9.11 19.62 -7.25
CA LYS A 346 -9.07 20.70 -8.26
C LYS A 346 -10.41 20.87 -8.98
N ILE A 347 -11.07 19.76 -9.31
CA ILE A 347 -12.38 19.78 -9.98
C ILE A 347 -13.45 20.37 -9.06
N PHE A 348 -13.45 19.95 -7.79
CA PHE A 348 -14.40 20.44 -6.79
C PHE A 348 -14.28 21.95 -6.54
N ASN A 349 -13.05 22.47 -6.38
CA ASN A 349 -12.84 23.91 -6.22
C ASN A 349 -13.25 24.73 -7.46
N PHE A 350 -13.15 24.16 -8.65
CA PHE A 350 -13.63 24.82 -9.87
C PHE A 350 -15.16 24.96 -9.86
N ASN A 351 -15.87 23.90 -9.45
CA ASN A 351 -17.34 23.89 -9.37
C ASN A 351 -17.94 24.73 -8.23
N ILE A 352 -17.13 25.18 -7.26
CA ILE A 352 -17.58 26.12 -6.21
C ILE A 352 -17.39 27.59 -6.63
N VAL A 353 -16.45 27.85 -7.54
CA VAL A 353 -16.10 29.21 -8.02
C VAL A 353 -16.90 29.59 -9.28
N THR A 354 -17.62 28.64 -9.88
CA THR A 354 -18.62 28.86 -10.93
C THR A 354 -20.01 28.68 -10.37
#